data_AF-A0A847DVT0-F1
#
_entry.id   AF-A0A847DVT0-F1
#
_cell.length_a   1.000
_cell.length_b   1.000
_cell.length_c   1.000
_cell.angle_alpha   90.00
_cell.angle_beta   90.00
_cell.angle_gamma   90.00
#
_symmetry.space_group_name_H-M   'P 1'
#
loop_
_entity.id
_entity.type
_entity.pdbx_description
1 polymer ?
#
loop_
_entity_poly.entity_id
_entity_poly.type
_entity_poly.pdbx_seq_one_letter_code
_entity_poly.pdbx_strand_id
1 'polypeptide(L)'
;MQASVNRVVDDCDRAGSSGSPRIDVIAPSGAVLSQQVFEAALARLRAQGCVVRSRLRSNSWLRFSDTDEGRLAQIHDAARAGDVDLVMIARGGYGLSRLLDRIDWPLVAASVRRGVRWVGFSDFTAFQLALLAATGAASWAGPAVYGDFGESEPDPYTLAQFRRLLEGHAPVVEWRDRTRADAADPGTVDGTLWGGNLAMIASLAGTRWMPDIDGGLLFVEDVAEHPYRIERMLLQLLHAGVLARQRAILFGSFTDWKPSPHDNGFDLATVARHLEDRIGIPVIDGLPFGHIRRRAVLGVGRDYRLERRRRGAEDGNESARWRLDPIEPAVTAPR
;
A
#
# COMPACT_ATOMS: atom_id res chain seq x y z
N MET A 1 37.87 52.73 -12.82
CA MET A 1 37.01 51.86 -11.97
C MET A 1 36.67 50.63 -12.80
N GLN A 2 37.49 49.59 -12.69
CA GLN A 2 37.29 48.30 -13.36
C GLN A 2 36.32 47.47 -12.51
N ALA A 3 35.24 46.97 -13.13
CA ALA A 3 34.40 45.94 -12.56
C ALA A 3 34.74 44.64 -13.29
N SER A 4 35.40 43.72 -12.58
CA SER A 4 35.84 42.43 -13.09
C SER A 4 34.66 41.46 -13.12
N VAL A 5 34.45 40.88 -14.30
CA VAL A 5 33.68 39.67 -14.57
C VAL A 5 34.33 38.50 -13.83
N ASN A 6 33.54 37.69 -13.12
CA ASN A 6 33.97 36.34 -12.74
C ASN A 6 32.90 35.33 -13.18
N ARG A 7 33.32 34.48 -14.14
CA ARG A 7 32.64 33.25 -14.53
C ARG A 7 33.05 32.13 -13.58
N VAL A 8 32.05 31.32 -13.24
CA VAL A 8 32.02 29.85 -13.21
C VAL A 8 33.36 29.13 -13.03
N VAL A 9 33.45 28.38 -11.93
CA VAL A 9 34.11 27.08 -11.93
C VAL A 9 33.07 26.07 -11.43
N ASP A 10 32.60 25.24 -12.35
CA ASP A 10 31.97 23.96 -12.06
C ASP A 10 33.01 23.09 -11.36
N ASP A 11 32.68 22.57 -10.18
CA ASP A 11 33.40 21.42 -9.63
C ASP A 11 32.38 20.30 -9.43
N CYS A 12 32.44 19.37 -10.39
CA CYS A 12 31.60 18.19 -10.47
C CYS A 12 32.44 17.04 -9.90
N ASP A 13 32.43 16.89 -8.58
CA ASP A 13 33.03 15.73 -7.93
C ASP A 13 31.96 14.72 -7.54
N ARG A 14 32.01 13.61 -8.28
CA ARG A 14 31.23 12.39 -8.10
C ARG A 14 31.77 11.61 -6.89
N ALA A 15 31.04 11.61 -5.78
CA ALA A 15 30.88 10.46 -4.87
C ALA A 15 29.88 10.79 -3.74
N GLY A 16 28.73 10.11 -3.72
CA GLY A 16 27.89 9.94 -2.51
C GLY A 16 27.20 11.18 -1.93
N SER A 17 26.11 11.63 -2.54
CA SER A 17 25.15 12.55 -1.90
C SER A 17 23.79 12.39 -2.58
N SER A 18 22.87 11.63 -1.97
CA SER A 18 21.48 11.65 -2.41
C SER A 18 20.76 12.71 -1.58
N GLY A 19 20.24 13.75 -2.24
CA GLY A 19 19.51 14.83 -1.59
C GLY A 19 18.29 14.35 -0.80
N SER A 20 17.78 15.20 0.09
CA SER A 20 16.56 14.96 0.88
C SER A 20 15.40 14.45 0.00
N PRO A 21 14.74 13.33 0.35
CA PRO A 21 13.61 12.81 -0.42
C PRO A 21 12.48 13.83 -0.59
N ARG A 22 11.98 14.00 -1.82
CA ARG A 22 10.93 14.96 -2.16
C ARG A 22 9.57 14.27 -2.24
N ILE A 23 8.66 14.68 -1.36
CA ILE A 23 7.31 14.13 -1.23
C ILE A 23 6.30 15.15 -1.73
N ASP A 24 5.45 14.77 -2.69
CA ASP A 24 4.25 15.53 -3.06
C ASP A 24 3.02 14.88 -2.42
N VAL A 25 2.31 15.64 -1.60
CA VAL A 25 1.11 15.18 -0.88
C VAL A 25 -0.13 15.56 -1.68
N ILE A 26 -0.93 14.55 -2.00
CA ILE A 26 -2.22 14.70 -2.71
C ILE A 26 -3.36 14.18 -1.84
N ALA A 27 -4.60 14.63 -2.05
CA ALA A 27 -5.78 14.00 -1.47
C ALA A 27 -6.75 13.61 -2.58
N PRO A 28 -6.60 12.41 -3.17
CA PRO A 28 -7.47 11.96 -4.24
C PRO A 28 -8.82 11.44 -3.74
N SER A 29 -9.01 11.32 -2.42
CA SER A 29 -10.15 10.66 -1.77
C SER A 29 -10.90 11.62 -0.81
N GLY A 30 -10.94 11.30 0.49
CA GLY A 30 -11.69 12.06 1.50
C GLY A 30 -10.96 13.31 1.99
N ALA A 31 -11.74 14.29 2.47
CA ALA A 31 -11.19 15.51 3.06
C ALA A 31 -10.43 15.23 4.36
N VAL A 32 -9.32 15.94 4.58
CA VAL A 32 -8.63 16.00 5.88
C VAL A 32 -9.63 16.44 6.96
N LEU A 33 -9.63 15.75 8.11
CA LEU A 33 -10.61 16.01 9.18
C LEU A 33 -10.19 17.15 10.12
N SER A 34 -8.90 17.44 10.20
CA SER A 34 -8.35 18.52 11.00
C SER A 34 -7.10 19.11 10.34
N GLN A 35 -7.12 20.40 10.03
CA GLN A 35 -5.96 21.08 9.45
C GLN A 35 -4.76 21.04 10.41
N GLN A 36 -5.00 21.18 11.71
CA GLN A 36 -3.94 21.15 12.72
C GLN A 36 -3.20 19.80 12.72
N VAL A 37 -3.95 18.69 12.69
CA VAL A 37 -3.39 17.33 12.64
C VAL A 37 -2.62 17.12 11.34
N PHE A 38 -3.13 17.64 10.23
CA PHE A 38 -2.45 17.56 8.94
C PHE A 38 -1.15 18.36 8.89
N GLU A 39 -1.13 19.60 9.38
CA GLU A 39 0.12 20.39 9.45
C GLU A 39 1.15 19.75 10.39
N ALA A 40 0.72 19.18 11.52
CA ALA A 40 1.59 18.43 12.40
C ALA A 40 2.22 17.22 11.68
N ALA A 41 1.43 16.51 10.86
CA ALA A 41 1.92 15.41 10.04
C ALA A 41 2.99 15.87 9.03
N LEU A 42 2.75 16.98 8.32
CA LEU A 42 3.71 17.55 7.39
C LEU A 42 5.01 17.96 8.09
N ALA A 43 4.91 18.57 9.28
CA ALA A 43 6.07 18.92 10.10
C ALA A 43 6.89 17.68 10.50
N ARG A 44 6.23 16.58 10.87
CA ARG A 44 6.88 15.31 11.23
C ARG A 44 7.58 14.66 10.05
N LEU A 45 7.00 14.69 8.86
CA LEU A 45 7.67 14.23 7.63
C LEU A 45 8.91 15.08 7.33
N ARG A 46 8.84 16.41 7.48
CA ARG A 46 9.99 17.30 7.33
C ARG A 46 11.09 16.99 8.36
N ALA A 47 10.72 16.66 9.59
CA ALA A 47 11.65 16.23 10.63
C ALA A 47 12.34 14.88 10.32
N GLN A 48 11.79 14.07 9.40
CA GLN A 48 12.48 12.89 8.85
C GLN A 48 13.47 13.23 7.71
N GLY A 49 13.75 14.51 7.47
CA GLY A 49 14.67 14.97 6.43
C GLY A 49 14.06 15.03 5.03
N CYS A 50 12.72 14.96 4.92
CA CYS A 50 12.00 15.03 3.64
C CYS A 50 11.68 16.48 3.25
N VAL A 51 11.75 16.79 1.97
CA VAL A 51 11.18 18.02 1.39
C VAL A 51 9.72 17.73 1.03
N VAL A 52 8.78 18.36 1.74
CA VAL A 52 7.35 18.04 1.61
C VAL A 52 6.58 19.21 0.99
N ARG A 53 5.98 18.95 -0.18
CA ARG A 53 5.05 19.84 -0.89
C ARG A 53 3.62 19.32 -0.71
N SER A 54 2.70 20.24 -0.44
CA SER A 54 1.26 19.96 -0.34
C SER A 54 0.52 21.13 -0.96
N ARG A 55 -0.42 20.85 -1.87
CA ARG A 55 -1.30 21.86 -2.50
C ARG A 55 -2.74 21.76 -1.99
N LEU A 56 -2.91 21.10 -0.86
CA LEU A 56 -4.24 20.79 -0.33
C LEU A 56 -4.95 22.05 0.16
N ARG A 57 -6.20 22.20 -0.25
CA ARG A 57 -7.08 23.26 0.22
C ARG A 57 -7.65 22.86 1.58
N SER A 58 -7.86 23.84 2.45
CA SER A 58 -8.44 23.62 3.78
C SER A 58 -9.94 23.33 3.75
N ASN A 59 -10.63 23.69 2.66
CA ASN A 59 -12.07 23.48 2.52
C ASN A 59 -12.36 22.11 1.90
N SER A 60 -13.29 21.37 2.48
CA SER A 60 -13.81 20.15 1.90
C SER A 60 -14.87 20.44 0.84
N TRP A 61 -15.03 19.50 -0.10
CA TRP A 61 -16.15 19.45 -1.03
C TRP A 61 -17.01 18.22 -0.70
N LEU A 62 -18.14 18.43 -0.02
CA LEU A 62 -18.93 17.33 0.56
C LEU A 62 -18.05 16.47 1.49
N ARG A 63 -17.95 15.15 1.25
CA ARG A 63 -17.02 14.26 1.96
C ARG A 63 -15.63 14.19 1.34
N PHE A 64 -15.45 14.76 0.15
CA PHE A 64 -14.22 14.71 -0.64
C PHE A 64 -13.30 15.87 -0.28
N SER A 65 -12.01 15.70 -0.52
CA SER A 65 -11.00 16.74 -0.32
C SER A 65 -11.15 17.94 -1.25
N ASP A 66 -11.68 17.72 -2.46
CA ASP A 66 -11.96 18.73 -3.48
C ASP A 66 -12.99 18.16 -4.47
N THR A 67 -13.42 18.98 -5.42
CA THR A 67 -14.13 18.58 -6.64
C THR A 67 -13.44 17.42 -7.37
N ASP A 68 -14.15 16.71 -8.23
CA ASP A 68 -13.55 15.61 -9.03
C ASP A 68 -12.41 16.16 -9.90
N GLU A 69 -12.59 17.35 -10.47
CA GLU A 69 -11.59 18.06 -11.27
C GLU A 69 -10.36 18.43 -10.43
N GLY A 70 -10.57 18.97 -9.23
CA GLY A 70 -9.48 19.35 -8.32
C GLY A 70 -8.67 18.15 -7.83
N ARG A 71 -9.33 17.03 -7.51
CA ARG A 71 -8.67 15.78 -7.11
C ARG A 71 -7.92 15.14 -8.28
N LEU A 72 -8.50 15.16 -9.48
CA LEU A 72 -7.86 14.66 -10.70
C LEU A 72 -6.62 15.48 -11.08
N ALA A 73 -6.71 16.81 -10.99
CA ALA A 73 -5.61 17.71 -11.27
C ALA A 73 -4.40 17.43 -10.34
N GLN A 74 -4.64 17.19 -9.05
CA GLN A 74 -3.57 16.82 -8.11
C GLN A 74 -2.80 15.56 -8.55
N ILE A 75 -3.51 14.53 -9.03
CA ILE A 75 -2.87 13.30 -9.55
C ILE A 75 -2.02 13.63 -10.76
N HIS A 76 -2.57 14.33 -11.76
CA HIS A 76 -1.84 14.60 -12.99
C HIS A 76 -0.65 15.56 -12.79
N ASP A 77 -0.79 16.54 -11.91
CA ASP A 77 0.29 17.48 -11.59
C ASP A 77 1.46 16.78 -10.90
N ALA A 78 1.15 15.91 -9.92
CA ALA A 78 2.16 15.07 -9.28
C ALA A 78 2.83 14.12 -10.28
N ALA A 79 2.08 13.54 -11.22
CA ALA A 79 2.62 12.67 -12.26
C ALA A 79 3.49 13.42 -13.30
N ARG A 80 3.24 14.72 -13.54
CA ARG A 80 4.05 15.57 -14.43
C ARG A 80 5.30 16.12 -13.75
N ALA A 81 5.30 16.25 -12.43
CA ALA A 81 6.41 16.80 -11.70
C ALA A 81 7.71 16.02 -11.99
N GLY A 82 8.76 16.76 -12.38
CA GLY A 82 10.12 16.23 -12.57
C GLY A 82 10.95 16.26 -11.28
N ASP A 83 10.41 16.87 -10.22
CA ASP A 83 11.08 17.13 -8.95
C ASP A 83 10.44 16.38 -7.76
N VAL A 84 9.88 15.20 -8.02
CA VAL A 84 9.22 14.37 -7.01
C VAL A 84 9.81 12.97 -6.98
N ASP A 85 10.04 12.44 -5.78
CA ASP A 85 10.58 11.09 -5.58
C ASP A 85 9.47 10.14 -5.09
N LEU A 86 8.46 10.70 -4.41
CA LEU A 86 7.34 9.98 -3.82
C LEU A 86 6.06 10.83 -3.82
N VAL A 87 4.94 10.24 -4.23
CA VAL A 87 3.60 10.84 -4.11
C VAL A 87 2.85 10.11 -3.00
N MET A 88 2.35 10.84 -2.01
CA MET A 88 1.71 10.27 -0.82
C MET A 88 0.29 10.80 -0.66
N ILE A 89 -0.66 9.93 -0.33
CA ILE A 89 -2.00 10.40 0.00
C ILE A 89 -2.04 11.10 1.37
N ALA A 90 -2.83 12.16 1.45
CA ALA A 90 -3.14 12.82 2.71
C ALA A 90 -3.89 11.85 3.64
N ARG A 91 -4.92 11.18 3.12
CA ARG A 91 -5.68 10.12 3.78
C ARG A 91 -6.48 9.33 2.74
N GLY A 92 -7.00 8.17 3.16
CA GLY A 92 -8.00 7.41 2.39
C GLY A 92 -9.39 8.04 2.44
N GLY A 93 -10.42 7.24 2.73
CA GLY A 93 -11.81 7.69 2.82
C GLY A 93 -12.65 7.14 1.68
N TYR A 94 -13.14 8.00 0.79
CA TYR A 94 -13.91 7.56 -0.37
C TYR A 94 -13.79 8.60 -1.48
N GLY A 95 -13.70 8.14 -2.72
CA GLY A 95 -13.92 8.99 -3.90
C GLY A 95 -13.05 8.69 -5.10
N LEU A 96 -12.04 7.82 -4.98
CA LEU A 96 -11.18 7.47 -6.12
C LEU A 96 -11.91 6.73 -7.22
N SER A 97 -12.89 5.90 -6.87
CA SER A 97 -13.69 5.14 -7.85
C SER A 97 -14.40 6.04 -8.88
N ARG A 98 -14.68 7.30 -8.54
CA ARG A 98 -15.27 8.30 -9.45
C ARG A 98 -14.30 8.82 -10.52
N LEU A 99 -13.00 8.58 -10.34
CA LEU A 99 -11.94 9.19 -11.13
C LEU A 99 -11.24 8.19 -12.04
N LEU A 100 -11.45 6.87 -11.86
CA LEU A 100 -10.62 5.84 -12.50
C LEU A 100 -10.61 5.92 -14.03
N ASP A 101 -11.73 6.29 -14.65
CA ASP A 101 -11.88 6.47 -16.10
C ASP A 101 -11.36 7.81 -16.62
N ARG A 102 -11.07 8.76 -15.74
CA ARG A 102 -10.56 10.09 -16.08
C ARG A 102 -9.05 10.24 -15.82
N ILE A 103 -8.46 9.33 -15.04
CA ILE A 103 -7.02 9.33 -14.78
C ILE A 103 -6.26 8.94 -16.06
N ASP A 104 -5.28 9.75 -16.46
CA ASP A 104 -4.31 9.42 -17.49
C ASP A 104 -3.30 8.42 -16.92
N TRP A 105 -3.65 7.12 -17.01
CA TRP A 105 -2.80 6.05 -16.51
C TRP A 105 -1.44 5.96 -17.21
N PRO A 106 -1.31 6.16 -18.55
CA PRO A 106 -0.01 6.27 -19.20
C PRO A 106 0.90 7.36 -18.60
N LEU A 107 0.35 8.53 -18.25
CA LEU A 107 1.07 9.60 -17.57
C LEU A 107 1.55 9.17 -16.18
N VAL A 108 0.69 8.56 -15.38
CA VAL A 108 1.06 8.03 -14.05
C VAL A 108 2.14 6.96 -14.18
N ALA A 109 1.99 6.00 -15.08
CA ALA A 109 2.98 4.95 -15.33
C ALA A 109 4.32 5.52 -15.82
N ALA A 110 4.30 6.59 -16.62
CA ALA A 110 5.51 7.30 -17.01
C ALA A 110 6.24 7.90 -15.81
N SER A 111 5.51 8.39 -14.79
CA SER A 111 6.13 8.84 -13.53
C SER A 111 6.76 7.69 -12.75
N VAL A 112 6.10 6.52 -12.69
CA VAL A 112 6.65 5.32 -12.03
C VAL A 112 7.94 4.87 -12.69
N ARG A 113 8.01 4.89 -14.04
CA ARG A 113 9.25 4.57 -14.78
C ARG A 113 10.39 5.55 -14.49
N ARG A 114 10.10 6.79 -14.09
CA ARG A 114 11.12 7.77 -13.63
C ARG A 114 11.56 7.53 -12.18
N GLY A 115 10.96 6.57 -11.47
CA GLY A 115 11.26 6.26 -10.07
C GLY A 115 10.29 6.89 -9.06
N VAL A 116 9.19 7.51 -9.51
CA VAL A 116 8.18 8.08 -8.59
C VAL A 116 7.39 6.96 -7.93
N ARG A 117 7.42 6.92 -6.59
CA ARG A 117 6.68 5.93 -5.79
C ARG A 117 5.32 6.50 -5.37
N TRP A 118 4.23 5.85 -5.75
CA TRP A 118 2.87 6.23 -5.36
C TRP A 118 2.42 5.44 -4.14
N VAL A 119 2.15 6.12 -3.02
CA VAL A 119 1.94 5.51 -1.70
C VAL A 119 0.58 5.87 -1.10
N GLY A 120 -0.14 4.84 -0.66
CA GLY A 120 -1.38 4.98 0.08
C GLY A 120 -2.01 3.64 0.45
N PHE A 121 -3.15 3.64 1.11
CA PHE A 121 -3.93 2.43 1.45
C PHE A 121 -5.43 2.77 1.54
N SER A 122 -6.28 1.82 1.92
CA SER A 122 -7.73 2.02 2.04
C SER A 122 -8.37 2.32 0.67
N ASP A 123 -9.13 3.40 0.50
CA ASP A 123 -9.70 3.83 -0.81
C ASP A 123 -8.65 3.95 -1.93
N PHE A 124 -7.38 4.20 -1.59
CA PHE A 124 -6.28 4.26 -2.56
C PHE A 124 -5.98 2.91 -3.23
N THR A 125 -6.45 1.80 -2.66
CA THR A 125 -6.42 0.49 -3.32
C THR A 125 -7.06 0.54 -4.71
N ALA A 126 -8.13 1.32 -4.92
CA ALA A 126 -8.71 1.46 -6.25
C ALA A 126 -7.74 2.08 -7.27
N PHE A 127 -6.94 3.07 -6.86
CA PHE A 127 -5.90 3.65 -7.71
C PHE A 127 -4.80 2.64 -8.02
N GLN A 128 -4.34 1.90 -7.01
CA GLN A 128 -3.24 0.96 -7.13
C GLN A 128 -3.58 -0.18 -8.09
N LEU A 129 -4.78 -0.76 -7.94
CA LEU A 129 -5.25 -1.84 -8.79
C LEU A 129 -5.54 -1.36 -10.22
N ALA A 130 -6.14 -0.18 -10.38
CA ALA A 130 -6.39 0.39 -11.70
C ALA A 130 -5.09 0.73 -12.46
N LEU A 131 -4.08 1.28 -11.77
CA LEU A 131 -2.76 1.52 -12.34
C LEU A 131 -2.11 0.22 -12.83
N LEU A 132 -2.16 -0.81 -11.98
CA LEU A 132 -1.62 -2.14 -12.30
C LEU A 132 -2.35 -2.76 -13.49
N ALA A 133 -3.69 -2.77 -13.48
CA ALA A 133 -4.51 -3.32 -14.55
C ALA A 133 -4.31 -2.60 -15.89
N ALA A 134 -4.23 -1.27 -15.86
CA ALA A 134 -4.14 -0.46 -17.08
C ALA A 134 -2.74 -0.42 -17.69
N THR A 135 -1.68 -0.62 -16.91
CA THR A 135 -0.31 -0.31 -17.36
C THR A 135 0.77 -1.29 -16.91
N GLY A 136 0.46 -2.22 -16.00
CA GLY A 136 1.45 -3.08 -15.35
C GLY A 136 2.37 -2.35 -14.36
N ALA A 137 2.20 -1.04 -14.16
CA ALA A 137 3.07 -0.27 -13.28
C ALA A 137 2.77 -0.56 -11.80
N ALA A 138 3.83 -0.74 -11.02
CA ALA A 138 3.75 -0.99 -9.59
C ALA A 138 3.42 0.28 -8.79
N SER A 139 2.87 0.08 -7.60
CA SER A 139 2.63 1.12 -6.59
C SER A 139 2.89 0.58 -5.19
N TRP A 140 2.62 1.37 -4.14
CA TRP A 140 2.97 1.01 -2.78
C TRP A 140 1.78 1.15 -1.82
N ALA A 141 1.37 0.03 -1.26
CA ALA A 141 0.44 -0.01 -0.15
C ALA A 141 1.21 0.34 1.14
N GLY A 142 0.86 1.46 1.79
CA GLY A 142 1.68 2.01 2.85
C GLY A 142 1.02 3.14 3.64
N PRO A 143 1.80 3.90 4.44
CA PRO A 143 1.25 4.93 5.30
C PRO A 143 0.62 6.08 4.50
N ALA A 144 -0.31 6.79 5.14
CA ALA A 144 -0.89 8.04 4.69
C ALA A 144 -0.47 9.17 5.65
N VAL A 145 -0.41 10.41 5.15
CA VAL A 145 0.12 11.54 5.93
C VAL A 145 -0.69 11.76 7.22
N TYR A 146 -2.02 11.87 7.13
CA TYR A 146 -2.88 12.25 8.24
C TYR A 146 -2.89 11.22 9.37
N GLY A 147 -3.18 9.95 9.06
CA GLY A 147 -3.34 8.91 10.08
C GLY A 147 -2.03 8.48 10.72
N ASP A 148 -0.97 8.32 9.92
CA ASP A 148 0.27 7.69 10.41
C ASP A 148 1.32 8.69 10.90
N PHE A 149 1.19 9.95 10.53
CA PHE A 149 2.08 11.01 10.99
C PHE A 149 1.36 12.11 11.78
N GLY A 150 0.04 12.28 11.62
CA GLY A 150 -0.69 13.39 12.22
C GLY A 150 -1.32 13.10 13.57
N GLU A 151 -2.08 12.00 13.67
CA GLU A 151 -2.89 11.71 14.86
C GLU A 151 -2.04 11.44 16.11
N SER A 152 -0.76 11.10 15.93
CA SER A 152 0.18 10.68 16.99
C SER A 152 1.56 10.36 16.42
N GLU A 153 2.56 10.07 17.27
CA GLU A 153 3.90 9.65 16.83
C GLU A 153 3.85 8.47 15.86
N PRO A 154 4.59 8.54 14.73
CA PRO A 154 4.67 7.43 13.79
C PRO A 154 5.12 6.16 14.51
N ASP A 155 4.44 5.05 14.23
CA ASP A 155 4.86 3.76 14.75
C ASP A 155 6.30 3.44 14.27
N PRO A 156 7.22 3.01 15.16
CA PRO A 156 8.62 2.79 14.79
C PRO A 156 8.81 1.77 13.67
N TYR A 157 7.97 0.72 13.61
CA TYR A 157 8.05 -0.27 12.55
C TYR A 157 7.58 0.33 11.22
N THR A 158 6.45 1.04 11.22
CA THR A 158 5.96 1.76 10.03
C THR A 158 7.01 2.75 9.51
N LEU A 159 7.65 3.49 10.42
CA LEU A 159 8.68 4.46 10.07
C LEU A 159 9.94 3.80 9.48
N ALA A 160 10.37 2.66 10.03
CA ALA A 160 11.50 1.89 9.47
C ALA A 160 11.19 1.37 8.06
N GLN A 161 9.98 0.83 7.84
CA GLN A 161 9.50 0.39 6.53
C GLN A 161 9.46 1.56 5.53
N PHE A 162 8.93 2.71 5.96
CA PHE A 162 8.85 3.90 5.13
C PHE A 162 10.22 4.48 4.77
N ARG A 163 11.20 4.47 5.69
CA ARG A 163 12.58 4.89 5.40
C ARG A 163 13.24 4.04 4.31
N ARG A 164 13.08 2.71 4.37
CA ARG A 164 13.55 1.81 3.31
C ARG A 164 12.96 2.19 1.95
N LEU A 165 11.67 2.51 1.91
CA LEU A 165 11.02 2.99 0.68
C LEU A 165 11.60 4.32 0.19
N LEU A 166 11.86 5.29 1.09
CA LEU A 166 12.49 6.57 0.74
C LEU A 166 13.88 6.36 0.12
N GLU A 167 14.65 5.42 0.66
CA GLU A 167 15.97 4.99 0.14
C GLU A 167 15.89 4.25 -1.20
N GLY A 168 14.70 3.97 -1.73
CA GLY A 168 14.51 3.28 -3.02
C GLY A 168 14.34 1.77 -2.92
N HIS A 169 14.28 1.22 -1.70
CA HIS A 169 14.24 -0.22 -1.49
C HIS A 169 12.84 -0.70 -1.13
N ALA A 170 12.46 -1.86 -1.68
CA ALA A 170 11.32 -2.61 -1.19
C ALA A 170 11.62 -3.16 0.22
N PRO A 171 10.77 -2.92 1.23
CA PRO A 171 11.02 -3.45 2.56
C PRO A 171 10.69 -4.94 2.67
N VAL A 172 11.45 -5.66 3.48
CA VAL A 172 11.10 -7.02 3.94
C VAL A 172 10.05 -6.90 5.04
N VAL A 173 9.07 -7.80 5.02
CA VAL A 173 8.00 -7.86 6.03
C VAL A 173 8.07 -9.19 6.76
N GLU A 174 8.07 -9.13 8.10
CA GLU A 174 8.04 -10.31 8.96
C GLU A 174 6.90 -10.20 9.98
N TRP A 175 6.22 -11.31 10.21
CA TRP A 175 5.12 -11.36 11.19
C TRP A 175 4.92 -12.74 11.77
N ARG A 176 4.08 -12.83 12.79
CA ARG A 176 3.65 -14.08 13.41
C ARG A 176 2.26 -14.41 12.92
N ASP A 177 2.04 -15.67 12.55
CA ASP A 177 0.70 -16.16 12.26
C ASP A 177 -0.18 -16.05 13.52
N ARG A 178 -1.37 -15.47 13.38
CA ARG A 178 -2.32 -15.27 14.48
C ARG A 178 -3.32 -16.40 14.61
N THR A 179 -3.46 -17.24 13.59
CA THR A 179 -4.57 -18.20 13.48
C THR A 179 -4.14 -19.64 13.64
N ARG A 180 -2.97 -20.03 13.11
CA ARG A 180 -2.61 -21.46 13.01
C ARG A 180 -1.12 -21.71 13.19
N ALA A 181 -0.71 -22.04 14.42
CA ALA A 181 0.64 -22.56 14.68
C ALA A 181 0.87 -23.93 14.01
N ASP A 182 -0.20 -24.69 13.81
CA ASP A 182 -0.25 -26.06 13.29
C ASP A 182 -0.47 -26.17 11.77
N ALA A 183 -0.63 -25.05 11.05
CA ALA A 183 -0.83 -25.07 9.61
C ALA A 183 0.32 -25.80 8.89
N ALA A 184 -0.04 -26.56 7.85
CA ALA A 184 0.92 -27.22 6.97
C ALA A 184 1.86 -26.17 6.37
N ASP A 185 3.14 -26.50 6.29
CA ASP A 185 4.15 -25.62 5.72
C ASP A 185 4.04 -25.68 4.19
N PRO A 186 3.59 -24.60 3.50
CA PRO A 186 3.50 -24.60 2.05
C PRO A 186 4.89 -24.51 1.39
N GLY A 187 5.97 -24.40 2.18
CA GLY A 187 7.31 -24.13 1.70
C GLY A 187 7.47 -22.68 1.26
N THR A 188 8.37 -22.47 0.29
CA THR A 188 8.60 -21.17 -0.34
C THR A 188 7.61 -20.94 -1.47
N VAL A 189 6.95 -19.79 -1.47
CA VAL A 189 5.96 -19.40 -2.48
C VAL A 189 6.34 -18.07 -3.11
N ASP A 190 6.67 -18.07 -4.39
CA ASP A 190 6.92 -16.85 -5.17
C ASP A 190 5.63 -16.41 -5.89
N GLY A 191 5.41 -15.11 -6.00
CA GLY A 191 4.29 -14.56 -6.75
C GLY A 191 4.23 -13.04 -6.72
N THR A 192 3.42 -12.47 -7.60
CA THR A 192 3.17 -11.03 -7.63
C THR A 192 2.28 -10.64 -6.45
N LEU A 193 2.78 -9.75 -5.58
CA LEU A 193 2.02 -9.22 -4.45
C LEU A 193 1.00 -8.19 -4.92
N TRP A 194 -0.27 -8.38 -4.57
CA TRP A 194 -1.34 -7.45 -4.93
C TRP A 194 -2.49 -7.49 -3.92
N GLY A 195 -3.31 -6.45 -3.90
CA GLY A 195 -4.45 -6.36 -2.97
C GLY A 195 -4.51 -5.02 -2.23
N GLY A 196 -4.97 -5.04 -0.98
CA GLY A 196 -5.29 -3.85 -0.19
C GLY A 196 -6.62 -3.98 0.54
N ASN A 197 -7.43 -2.91 0.53
CA ASN A 197 -8.74 -2.92 1.18
C ASN A 197 -9.73 -3.84 0.43
N LEU A 198 -10.32 -4.80 1.14
CA LEU A 198 -11.17 -5.84 0.55
C LEU A 198 -12.43 -5.28 -0.10
N ALA A 199 -13.13 -4.35 0.55
CA ALA A 199 -14.28 -3.68 -0.03
C ALA A 199 -13.94 -2.97 -1.36
N MET A 200 -12.77 -2.31 -1.42
CA MET A 200 -12.31 -1.71 -2.67
C MET A 200 -12.00 -2.76 -3.74
N ILE A 201 -11.29 -3.85 -3.40
CA ILE A 201 -11.02 -4.94 -4.36
C ILE A 201 -12.32 -5.52 -4.90
N ALA A 202 -13.27 -5.87 -4.03
CA ALA A 202 -14.55 -6.44 -4.40
C ALA A 202 -15.37 -5.49 -5.28
N SER A 203 -15.30 -4.18 -5.05
CA SER A 203 -15.99 -3.17 -5.86
C SER A 203 -15.48 -3.08 -7.32
N LEU A 204 -14.26 -3.56 -7.59
CA LEU A 204 -13.67 -3.55 -8.93
C LEU A 204 -13.91 -4.86 -9.70
N ALA A 205 -14.47 -5.90 -9.06
CA ALA A 205 -14.72 -7.18 -9.70
C ALA A 205 -15.64 -7.03 -10.92
N GLY A 206 -15.24 -7.61 -12.05
CA GLY A 206 -15.95 -7.48 -13.33
C GLY A 206 -15.73 -6.17 -14.09
N THR A 207 -14.88 -5.27 -13.57
CA THR A 207 -14.49 -4.03 -14.26
C THR A 207 -13.11 -4.16 -14.91
N ARG A 208 -12.79 -3.27 -15.86
CA ARG A 208 -11.44 -3.18 -16.47
C ARG A 208 -10.34 -2.76 -15.49
N TRP A 209 -10.69 -2.37 -14.27
CA TRP A 209 -9.75 -1.90 -13.24
C TRP A 209 -9.31 -3.02 -12.29
N MET A 210 -9.87 -4.23 -12.44
CA MET A 210 -9.39 -5.42 -11.74
C MET A 210 -8.15 -5.96 -12.48
N PRO A 211 -6.97 -6.05 -11.83
CA PRO A 211 -5.78 -6.58 -12.47
C PRO A 211 -5.91 -8.09 -12.70
N ASP A 212 -5.35 -8.52 -13.83
CA ASP A 212 -5.37 -9.91 -14.28
C ASP A 212 -4.13 -10.67 -13.78
N ILE A 213 -4.12 -11.07 -12.51
CA ILE A 213 -2.95 -11.70 -11.87
C ILE A 213 -3.12 -13.22 -11.74
N ASP A 214 -2.20 -13.96 -12.36
CA ASP A 214 -2.06 -15.40 -12.18
C ASP A 214 -0.83 -15.72 -11.32
N GLY A 215 -0.98 -16.63 -10.36
CA GLY A 215 0.07 -16.98 -9.41
C GLY A 215 0.37 -15.89 -8.36
N GLY A 216 -0.59 -15.05 -7.99
CA GLY A 216 -0.37 -13.92 -7.08
C GLY A 216 -0.34 -14.27 -5.59
N LEU A 217 0.22 -13.36 -4.81
CA LEU A 217 0.10 -13.30 -3.35
C LEU A 217 -0.92 -12.20 -3.02
N LEU A 218 -2.17 -12.57 -2.75
CA LEU A 218 -3.26 -11.62 -2.52
C LEU A 218 -3.27 -11.21 -1.05
N PHE A 219 -3.03 -9.94 -0.73
CA PHE A 219 -3.21 -9.44 0.64
C PHE A 219 -4.51 -8.65 0.80
N VAL A 220 -5.22 -8.87 1.89
CA VAL A 220 -6.53 -8.24 2.15
C VAL A 220 -6.64 -7.74 3.58
N GLU A 221 -7.24 -6.57 3.74
CA GLU A 221 -7.57 -5.96 5.03
C GLU A 221 -8.91 -5.24 4.92
N ASP A 222 -9.57 -4.96 6.04
CA ASP A 222 -10.76 -4.10 6.01
C ASP A 222 -11.06 -3.43 7.36
N VAL A 223 -11.97 -2.46 7.35
CA VAL A 223 -12.40 -1.70 8.52
C VAL A 223 -13.90 -1.58 8.57
N ALA A 224 -14.47 -1.70 9.77
CA ALA A 224 -15.91 -1.61 10.02
C ALA A 224 -16.76 -2.67 9.30
N GLU A 225 -16.14 -3.77 8.88
CA GLU A 225 -16.82 -4.89 8.23
C GLU A 225 -16.86 -6.13 9.13
N HIS A 226 -18.07 -6.62 9.34
CA HIS A 226 -18.31 -7.83 10.12
C HIS A 226 -17.80 -9.07 9.36
N PRO A 227 -17.27 -10.12 10.01
CA PRO A 227 -16.82 -11.35 9.37
C PRO A 227 -17.71 -11.89 8.22
N TYR A 228 -19.04 -11.92 8.35
CA TYR A 228 -19.91 -12.45 7.29
C TYR A 228 -19.90 -11.58 6.02
N ARG A 229 -19.59 -10.29 6.16
CA ARG A 229 -19.43 -9.35 5.03
C ARG A 229 -18.08 -9.54 4.36
N ILE A 230 -17.04 -9.79 5.16
CA ILE A 230 -15.71 -10.20 4.68
C ILE A 230 -15.83 -11.49 3.87
N GLU A 231 -16.49 -12.52 4.41
CA GLU A 231 -16.74 -13.77 3.70
C GLU A 231 -17.51 -13.53 2.39
N ARG A 232 -18.59 -12.76 2.42
CA ARG A 232 -19.37 -12.44 1.22
C ARG A 232 -18.52 -11.81 0.12
N MET A 233 -17.63 -10.88 0.47
CA MET A 233 -16.72 -10.25 -0.50
C MET A 233 -15.67 -11.23 -1.03
N LEU A 234 -15.11 -12.09 -0.18
CA LEU A 234 -14.16 -13.13 -0.59
C LEU A 234 -14.83 -14.18 -1.48
N LEU A 235 -16.08 -14.58 -1.18
CA LEU A 235 -16.87 -15.46 -2.03
C LEU A 235 -17.22 -14.80 -3.37
N GLN A 236 -17.48 -13.50 -3.41
CA GLN A 236 -17.64 -12.78 -4.69
C GLN A 236 -16.37 -12.89 -5.54
N LEU A 237 -15.20 -12.68 -4.95
CA LEU A 237 -13.91 -12.84 -5.66
C LEU A 237 -13.64 -14.30 -6.06
N LEU A 238 -14.07 -15.27 -5.24
CA LEU A 238 -14.01 -16.69 -5.56
C LEU A 238 -14.84 -16.99 -6.82
N HIS A 239 -16.10 -16.56 -6.83
CA HIS A 239 -17.03 -16.79 -7.94
C HIS A 239 -16.66 -16.02 -9.20
N ALA A 240 -15.94 -14.89 -9.08
CA ALA A 240 -15.34 -14.18 -10.20
C ALA A 240 -14.07 -14.87 -10.76
N GLY A 241 -13.62 -15.99 -10.17
CA GLY A 241 -12.41 -16.71 -10.59
C GLY A 241 -11.10 -16.08 -10.13
N VAL A 242 -11.16 -15.04 -9.30
CA VAL A 242 -9.97 -14.30 -8.83
C VAL A 242 -9.17 -15.14 -7.85
N LEU A 243 -9.83 -15.72 -6.83
CA LEU A 243 -9.12 -16.44 -5.75
C LEU A 243 -8.46 -17.73 -6.23
N ALA A 244 -9.05 -18.41 -7.23
CA ALA A 244 -8.54 -19.68 -7.76
C ALA A 244 -7.17 -19.56 -8.46
N ARG A 245 -6.74 -18.34 -8.77
CA ARG A 245 -5.49 -18.04 -9.46
C ARG A 245 -4.35 -17.64 -8.52
N GLN A 246 -4.63 -17.55 -7.22
CA GLN A 246 -3.65 -17.08 -6.25
C GLN A 246 -2.85 -18.27 -5.69
N ARG A 247 -1.67 -17.98 -5.14
CA ARG A 247 -0.81 -18.96 -4.46
C ARG A 247 -0.95 -18.92 -2.95
N ALA A 248 -1.31 -17.76 -2.40
CA ALA A 248 -1.62 -17.55 -1.00
C ALA A 248 -2.52 -16.34 -0.84
N ILE A 249 -3.31 -16.32 0.23
CA ILE A 249 -4.04 -15.14 0.68
C ILE A 249 -3.46 -14.70 2.02
N LEU A 250 -3.07 -13.43 2.13
CA LEU A 250 -2.46 -12.84 3.32
C LEU A 250 -3.47 -11.92 3.99
N PHE A 251 -4.00 -12.34 5.13
CA PHE A 251 -4.90 -11.54 5.94
C PHE A 251 -4.10 -10.52 6.74
N GLY A 252 -4.39 -9.25 6.46
CA GLY A 252 -4.03 -8.11 7.30
C GLY A 252 -5.00 -7.97 8.46
N SER A 253 -5.19 -6.73 8.91
CA SER A 253 -6.06 -6.42 10.03
C SER A 253 -7.49 -6.14 9.57
N PHE A 254 -8.44 -6.79 10.23
CA PHE A 254 -9.87 -6.54 10.10
C PHE A 254 -10.37 -5.90 11.39
N THR A 255 -10.77 -4.63 11.33
CA THR A 255 -10.93 -3.77 12.52
C THR A 255 -12.33 -3.14 12.60
N ASP A 256 -12.62 -2.47 13.71
CA ASP A 256 -13.82 -1.66 13.94
C ASP A 256 -15.17 -2.37 13.76
N TRP A 257 -15.20 -3.69 13.99
CA TRP A 257 -16.43 -4.46 14.11
C TRP A 257 -16.58 -5.01 15.54
N LYS A 258 -17.81 -5.40 15.89
CA LYS A 258 -18.13 -5.99 17.19
C LYS A 258 -18.95 -7.26 16.98
N PRO A 259 -18.66 -8.35 17.72
CA PRO A 259 -19.48 -9.55 17.66
C PRO A 259 -20.95 -9.27 17.98
N SER A 260 -21.81 -9.94 17.26
CA SER A 260 -23.26 -10.01 17.45
C SER A 260 -23.63 -11.38 18.05
N PRO A 261 -24.67 -11.48 18.89
CA PRO A 261 -25.19 -12.77 19.35
C PRO A 261 -25.54 -13.73 18.20
N HIS A 262 -25.91 -13.19 17.04
CA HIS A 262 -26.22 -13.96 15.83
C HIS A 262 -25.00 -14.65 15.21
N ASP A 263 -23.78 -14.26 15.55
CA ASP A 263 -22.58 -14.86 14.98
C ASP A 263 -22.39 -16.29 15.45
N ASN A 264 -22.79 -16.62 16.68
CA ASN A 264 -22.73 -17.98 17.21
C ASN A 264 -21.33 -18.63 16.99
N GLY A 265 -20.26 -17.89 17.26
CA GLY A 265 -18.88 -18.33 17.04
C GLY A 265 -18.32 -18.12 15.62
N PHE A 266 -19.11 -17.54 14.71
CA PHE A 266 -18.64 -17.14 13.38
C PHE A 266 -17.68 -15.96 13.46
N ASP A 267 -16.45 -16.17 13.00
CA ASP A 267 -15.36 -15.21 13.08
C ASP A 267 -14.43 -15.31 11.85
N LEU A 268 -13.38 -14.49 11.81
CA LEU A 268 -12.42 -14.50 10.70
C LEU A 268 -11.65 -15.82 10.57
N ALA A 269 -11.40 -16.53 11.68
CA ALA A 269 -10.76 -17.85 11.63
C ALA A 269 -11.67 -18.87 10.92
N THR A 270 -12.99 -18.76 11.13
CA THR A 270 -14.00 -19.56 10.43
C THR A 270 -14.04 -19.24 8.94
N VAL A 271 -13.99 -17.96 8.57
CA VAL A 271 -13.90 -17.51 7.16
C VAL A 271 -12.64 -18.03 6.50
N ALA A 272 -11.47 -17.91 7.15
CA ALA A 272 -10.20 -18.38 6.63
C ALA A 272 -10.24 -19.89 6.35
N ARG A 273 -10.68 -20.70 7.33
CA ARG A 273 -10.83 -22.16 7.15
C ARG A 273 -11.77 -22.50 6.00
N HIS A 274 -12.93 -21.84 5.93
CA HIS A 274 -13.88 -22.06 4.84
C HIS A 274 -13.26 -21.77 3.47
N LEU A 275 -12.47 -20.70 3.35
CA LEU A 275 -11.78 -20.39 2.10
C LEU A 275 -10.72 -21.45 1.78
N GLU A 276 -9.83 -21.78 2.72
CA GLU A 276 -8.79 -22.80 2.54
C GLU A 276 -9.38 -24.11 2.00
N ASP A 277 -10.46 -24.60 2.60
CA ASP A 277 -11.17 -25.82 2.18
C ASP A 277 -11.71 -25.74 0.74
N ARG A 278 -12.03 -24.52 0.27
CA ARG A 278 -12.65 -24.27 -1.04
C ARG A 278 -11.64 -24.07 -2.16
N ILE A 279 -10.50 -23.44 -1.89
CA ILE A 279 -9.49 -23.08 -2.91
C ILE A 279 -8.19 -23.90 -2.82
N GLY A 280 -7.92 -24.58 -1.70
CA GLY A 280 -6.75 -25.44 -1.54
C GLY A 280 -5.41 -24.69 -1.44
N ILE A 281 -5.43 -23.38 -1.22
CA ILE A 281 -4.24 -22.54 -0.98
C ILE A 281 -4.28 -21.94 0.43
N PRO A 282 -3.13 -21.64 1.05
CA PRO A 282 -3.08 -21.16 2.43
C PRO A 282 -3.68 -19.75 2.59
N VAL A 283 -4.38 -19.55 3.70
CA VAL A 283 -4.83 -18.24 4.18
C VAL A 283 -4.05 -17.90 5.46
N ILE A 284 -3.13 -16.94 5.36
CA ILE A 284 -2.17 -16.62 6.41
C ILE A 284 -2.55 -15.31 7.09
N ASP A 285 -2.83 -15.36 8.39
CA ASP A 285 -3.20 -14.17 9.17
C ASP A 285 -2.01 -13.49 9.85
N GLY A 286 -2.21 -12.23 10.22
CA GLY A 286 -1.29 -11.44 11.03
C GLY A 286 -0.35 -10.55 10.24
N LEU A 287 -0.55 -10.42 8.91
CA LEU A 287 0.20 -9.45 8.13
C LEU A 287 0.02 -8.06 8.78
N PRO A 288 1.10 -7.32 9.10
CA PRO A 288 1.03 -6.09 9.86
C PRO A 288 0.61 -4.94 8.93
N PHE A 289 -0.58 -5.04 8.36
CA PHE A 289 -1.13 -4.12 7.38
C PHE A 289 -2.63 -3.94 7.60
N GLY A 290 -3.16 -2.78 7.22
CA GLY A 290 -4.58 -2.41 7.34
C GLY A 290 -4.82 -1.21 8.23
N HIS A 291 -6.06 -1.04 8.70
CA HIS A 291 -6.50 0.07 9.56
C HIS A 291 -6.02 -0.09 11.02
N ILE A 292 -4.72 -0.23 11.19
CA ILE A 292 -3.99 -0.30 12.46
C ILE A 292 -2.78 0.64 12.42
N ARG A 293 -2.18 0.90 13.60
CA ARG A 293 -1.00 1.77 13.73
C ARG A 293 0.26 1.22 13.08
N ARG A 294 0.55 -0.07 13.33
CA ARG A 294 1.72 -0.76 12.77
C ARG A 294 1.39 -1.18 11.35
N ARG A 295 2.00 -0.55 10.36
CA ARG A 295 1.73 -0.79 8.95
C ARG A 295 3.00 -1.05 8.15
N ALA A 296 3.03 -2.20 7.49
CA ALA A 296 4.04 -2.55 6.51
C ALA A 296 3.91 -1.68 5.26
N VAL A 297 5.00 -1.63 4.48
CA VAL A 297 4.99 -1.05 3.15
C VAL A 297 5.14 -2.19 2.15
N LEU A 298 4.15 -2.33 1.26
CA LEU A 298 3.98 -3.47 0.36
C LEU A 298 3.99 -2.99 -1.09
N GLY A 299 4.83 -3.58 -1.94
CA GLY A 299 4.92 -3.25 -3.36
C GLY A 299 3.81 -3.93 -4.16
N VAL A 300 2.72 -3.21 -4.44
CA VAL A 300 1.59 -3.71 -5.24
C VAL A 300 2.01 -3.84 -6.70
N GLY A 301 1.89 -5.03 -7.26
CA GLY A 301 2.34 -5.37 -8.60
C GLY A 301 3.83 -5.73 -8.69
N ARG A 302 4.51 -5.94 -7.56
CA ARG A 302 5.91 -6.43 -7.52
C ARG A 302 5.94 -7.90 -7.11
N ASP A 303 7.00 -8.59 -7.52
CA ASP A 303 7.20 -9.98 -7.13
C ASP A 303 7.80 -10.09 -5.74
N TYR A 304 7.28 -11.04 -4.98
CA TYR A 304 7.72 -11.34 -3.62
C TYR A 304 7.84 -12.85 -3.43
N ARG A 305 8.70 -13.21 -2.48
CA ARG A 305 8.89 -14.54 -1.95
C ARG A 305 8.31 -14.61 -0.55
N LEU A 306 7.36 -15.51 -0.35
CA LEU A 306 6.75 -15.82 0.94
C LEU A 306 7.37 -17.10 1.50
N GLU A 307 7.83 -17.04 2.74
CA GLU A 307 8.45 -18.19 3.41
C GLU A 307 8.02 -18.30 4.87
N ARG A 308 7.78 -19.54 5.29
CA ARG A 308 7.63 -19.88 6.71
C ARG A 308 9.01 -20.12 7.31
N ARG A 309 9.38 -19.34 8.32
CA ARG A 309 10.62 -19.50 9.08
C ARG A 309 10.32 -20.22 10.39
N ARG A 310 10.90 -21.41 10.58
CA ARG A 310 10.95 -22.09 11.89
C ARG A 310 12.10 -21.50 12.70
N ARG A 311 11.87 -21.13 13.96
CA ARG A 311 12.96 -20.72 14.86
C ARG A 311 13.63 -21.97 15.44
N GLY A 312 14.95 -21.93 15.62
CA GLY A 312 15.70 -22.99 16.32
C GLY A 312 15.18 -23.20 17.74
N ALA A 313 15.34 -24.41 18.26
CA ALA A 313 14.66 -25.01 19.41
C ALA A 313 14.86 -24.36 20.81
N GLU A 314 15.42 -23.14 20.92
CA GLU A 314 15.90 -22.60 22.20
C GLU A 314 14.94 -21.62 22.92
N ASP A 315 13.95 -21.06 22.23
CA ASP A 315 13.01 -20.11 22.85
C ASP A 315 11.59 -20.69 22.83
N GLY A 316 11.13 -21.20 23.98
CA GLY A 316 9.89 -21.97 24.21
C GLY A 316 8.55 -21.28 23.93
N ASN A 317 8.41 -20.63 22.77
CA ASN A 317 7.14 -20.13 22.25
C ASN A 317 7.06 -20.38 20.72
N GLU A 318 6.38 -21.48 20.36
CA GLU A 318 6.29 -22.11 19.03
C GLU A 318 5.42 -21.37 17.99
N SER A 319 5.29 -20.04 18.02
CA SER A 319 4.52 -19.37 16.96
C SER A 319 5.34 -19.29 15.67
N ALA A 320 4.84 -19.86 14.57
CA ALA A 320 5.44 -19.74 13.25
C ALA A 320 5.60 -18.28 12.82
N ARG A 321 6.75 -17.95 12.20
CA ARG A 321 6.99 -16.64 11.61
C ARG A 321 6.93 -16.73 10.09
N TRP A 322 6.27 -15.77 9.50
CA TRP A 322 6.22 -15.57 8.07
C TRP A 322 7.15 -14.42 7.68
N ARG A 323 7.77 -14.57 6.52
CA ARG A 323 8.63 -13.57 5.92
C ARG A 323 8.23 -13.38 4.46
N LEU A 324 8.11 -12.13 4.06
CA LEU A 324 7.77 -11.69 2.71
C LEU A 324 8.93 -10.82 2.20
N ASP A 325 9.75 -11.42 1.34
CA ASP A 325 10.95 -10.81 0.76
C ASP A 325 10.66 -10.30 -0.64
N PRO A 326 10.97 -9.03 -0.97
CA PRO A 326 10.86 -8.56 -2.34
C PRO A 326 11.86 -9.28 -3.24
N ILE A 327 11.39 -9.72 -4.41
CA ILE A 327 12.25 -10.26 -5.46
C ILE A 327 12.66 -9.08 -6.33
N GLU A 328 13.95 -8.74 -6.33
CA GLU A 328 14.45 -7.70 -7.24
C GLU A 328 14.28 -8.19 -8.69
N PRO A 329 13.75 -7.35 -9.59
CA PRO A 329 13.66 -7.72 -10.99
C PRO A 329 15.07 -8.03 -11.50
N ALA A 330 15.20 -9.14 -12.24
CA ALA A 330 16.47 -9.47 -12.89
C ALA A 330 16.93 -8.25 -13.69
N VAL A 331 18.15 -7.77 -13.43
CA VAL A 331 18.75 -6.67 -14.19
C VAL A 331 18.84 -7.13 -15.63
N THR A 332 17.85 -6.76 -16.43
CA THR A 332 17.91 -6.91 -17.87
C THR A 332 18.85 -5.83 -18.34
N ALA A 333 20.07 -6.23 -18.71
CA ALA A 333 21.02 -5.33 -19.34
C ALA A 333 20.29 -4.61 -20.51
N PRO A 334 20.45 -3.29 -20.65
CA PRO A 334 19.81 -2.57 -21.74
C PRO A 334 20.26 -3.19 -23.07
N ARG A 335 19.28 -3.56 -23.90
CA ARG A 335 19.51 -3.97 -25.29
C ARG A 335 19.84 -2.78 -26.17
#